data_AF-A0A2G8QYE9-F1
#
_entry.id   AF-A0A2G8QYE9-F1
#
_cell.length_a   1.000
_cell.length_b   1.000
_cell.length_c   1.000
_cell.angle_alpha   90.00
_cell.angle_beta   90.00
_cell.angle_gamma   90.00
#
_symmetry.space_group_name_H-M   'P 1'
#
loop_
_entity.id
_entity.type
_entity.pdbx_description
1 polymer ?
#
loop_
_entity_poly.entity_id
_entity_poly.type
_entity_poly.pdbx_seq_one_letter_code
_entity_poly.pdbx_strand_id
1 'polypeptide(L)'
;MTTLQDVPTLIGAAKAKAKRSKDRISKIREHLEGQPGSESQVEELHAANVELELVAVDIFTLFEVRMQNHFKRGPFSRKLRSALLETGHTDLVDGIQKCYLAINVLKHGKGASYRELLKTPTTLFHVKPAESTTSQDENAPSGLIDIGVPGFFDGLAATLLQAHQFLENR
;
A
#
# COMPACT_ATOMS: atom_id res chain seq x y z
N MET A 1 11.48 14.32 -25.22
CA MET A 1 10.02 14.27 -25.02
C MET A 1 9.71 13.09 -24.11
N THR A 2 9.55 13.33 -22.81
CA THR A 2 9.20 12.28 -21.86
C THR A 2 7.74 11.92 -22.10
N THR A 3 7.47 10.76 -22.70
CA THR A 3 6.12 10.23 -22.83
C THR A 3 5.53 10.10 -21.42
N LEU A 4 4.49 10.88 -21.09
CA LEU A 4 3.73 10.65 -19.87
C LEU A 4 3.13 9.25 -19.97
N GLN A 5 3.69 8.29 -19.23
CA GLN A 5 3.09 6.97 -19.09
C GLN A 5 1.68 7.12 -18.53
N ASP A 6 0.74 6.34 -19.06
CA ASP A 6 -0.62 6.24 -18.55
C ASP A 6 -0.65 5.55 -17.19
N VAL A 7 -1.75 5.74 -16.45
CA VAL A 7 -1.92 5.20 -15.10
C VAL A 7 -1.87 3.67 -15.08
N PRO A 8 -2.56 2.93 -15.97
CA PRO A 8 -2.47 1.46 -16.00
C PRO A 8 -1.03 0.94 -16.19
N THR A 9 -0.24 1.57 -17.06
CA THR A 9 1.17 1.22 -17.29
C THR A 9 2.00 1.45 -16.03
N LEU A 10 1.79 2.58 -15.34
CA LEU A 10 2.47 2.89 -14.08
C LEU A 10 2.13 1.88 -12.98
N ILE A 11 0.85 1.47 -12.88
CA ILE A 11 0.41 0.41 -11.96
C ILE A 11 1.07 -0.92 -12.31
N GLY A 12 1.14 -1.28 -13.59
CA GLY A 12 1.83 -2.50 -14.05
C GLY A 12 3.31 -2.51 -13.69
N ALA A 13 4.00 -1.38 -13.86
CA ALA A 13 5.40 -1.24 -13.47
C ALA A 13 5.60 -1.36 -11.94
N ALA A 14 4.71 -0.75 -11.14
CA ALA A 14 4.73 -0.87 -9.69
C ALA A 14 4.49 -2.32 -9.24
N LYS A 15 3.54 -3.02 -9.87
CA LYS A 15 3.29 -4.44 -9.63
C LYS A 15 4.52 -5.30 -9.91
N ALA A 16 5.25 -5.05 -11.00
CA ALA A 16 6.48 -5.76 -11.31
C ALA A 16 7.59 -5.49 -10.29
N LYS A 17 7.72 -4.25 -9.80
CA LYS A 17 8.65 -3.89 -8.70
C LYS A 17 8.30 -4.62 -7.41
N ALA A 18 7.04 -4.53 -6.98
CA ALA A 18 6.55 -5.20 -5.78
C ALA A 18 6.75 -6.72 -5.83
N LYS A 19 6.53 -7.35 -6.99
CA LYS A 19 6.80 -8.77 -7.19
C LYS A 19 8.26 -9.11 -6.92
N ARG A 20 9.22 -8.31 -7.44
CA ARG A 20 10.65 -8.54 -7.17
C ARG A 20 10.99 -8.44 -5.69
N SER A 21 10.47 -7.44 -4.98
CA SER A 21 10.69 -7.30 -3.54
C SER A 21 10.08 -8.48 -2.77
N LYS A 22 8.88 -8.93 -3.14
CA LYS A 22 8.24 -10.13 -2.56
C LYS A 22 9.05 -11.40 -2.82
N ASP A 23 9.50 -11.63 -4.06
CA ASP A 23 10.32 -12.79 -4.42
C ASP A 23 11.64 -12.79 -3.62
N ARG A 24 12.22 -11.61 -3.37
CA ARG A 24 13.40 -11.46 -2.51
C ARG A 24 13.10 -11.77 -1.05
N ILE A 25 12.00 -11.25 -0.50
CA ILE A 25 11.54 -11.54 0.87
C ILE A 25 11.33 -13.04 1.07
N SER A 26 10.66 -13.71 0.13
CA SER A 26 10.42 -15.16 0.18
C SER A 26 11.73 -15.95 0.20
N LYS A 27 12.66 -15.65 -0.71
CA LYS A 27 13.97 -16.32 -0.75
C LYS A 27 14.75 -16.15 0.54
N ILE A 28 14.78 -14.94 1.11
CA ILE A 28 15.48 -14.72 2.38
C ILE A 28 14.81 -15.53 3.49
N ARG A 29 13.48 -15.57 3.56
CA ARG A 29 12.74 -16.35 4.57
C ARG A 29 12.97 -17.86 4.44
N GLU A 30 13.00 -18.41 3.24
CA GLU A 30 13.31 -19.83 2.99
C GLU A 30 14.70 -20.20 3.54
N HIS A 31 15.68 -19.30 3.42
CA HIS A 31 17.03 -19.50 3.95
C HIS A 31 17.12 -19.36 5.49
N LEU A 32 16.08 -18.80 6.14
CA LEU A 32 16.00 -18.61 7.59
C LEU A 32 15.28 -19.77 8.30
N GLU A 33 14.65 -20.69 7.57
CA GLU A 33 13.97 -21.84 8.16
C GLU A 33 14.98 -22.78 8.86
N GLY A 34 15.08 -22.66 10.19
CA GLY A 34 15.85 -23.56 11.04
C GLY A 34 17.11 -22.97 11.68
N GLN A 35 17.48 -21.71 11.41
CA GLN A 35 18.62 -21.02 12.06
C GLN A 35 18.34 -19.53 12.30
N PRO A 36 18.90 -18.91 13.36
CA PRO A 36 18.88 -17.46 13.48
C PRO A 36 19.63 -16.86 12.28
N GLY A 37 18.96 -15.97 11.54
CA GLY A 37 19.54 -15.31 10.38
C GLY A 37 20.81 -14.54 10.72
N SER A 38 21.75 -14.52 9.77
CA SER A 38 22.89 -13.61 9.88
C SER A 38 22.40 -12.16 9.90
N GLU A 39 23.18 -11.26 10.52
CA GLU A 39 22.89 -9.82 10.54
C GLU A 39 22.62 -9.28 9.13
N SER A 40 23.43 -9.70 8.15
CA SER A 40 23.25 -9.36 6.74
C SER A 40 21.91 -9.83 6.17
N GLN A 41 21.41 -11.01 6.53
CA GLN A 41 20.10 -11.51 6.08
C GLN A 41 18.94 -10.71 6.71
N VAL A 42 19.07 -10.33 7.98
CA VAL A 42 18.07 -9.50 8.66
C VAL A 42 17.99 -8.11 8.02
N GLU A 43 19.14 -7.48 7.75
CA GLU A 43 19.22 -6.21 7.04
C GLU A 43 18.64 -6.31 5.63
N GLU A 44 18.95 -7.38 4.90
CA GLU A 44 18.44 -7.62 3.55
C GLU A 44 16.91 -7.78 3.55
N LEU A 45 16.38 -8.53 4.51
CA LEU A 45 14.94 -8.71 4.68
C LEU A 45 14.26 -7.38 5.00
N HIS A 46 14.85 -6.58 5.89
CA HIS A 46 14.35 -5.25 6.22
C HIS A 46 14.33 -4.36 4.98
N ALA A 47 15.45 -4.27 4.23
CA ALA A 47 15.55 -3.46 3.02
C ALA A 47 14.52 -3.87 1.94
N ALA A 48 14.27 -5.17 1.77
CA ALA A 48 13.27 -5.65 0.81
C ALA A 48 11.83 -5.30 1.24
N ASN A 49 11.52 -5.31 2.53
CA ASN A 49 10.23 -4.83 3.04
C ASN A 49 10.07 -3.31 2.84
N VAL A 50 11.12 -2.53 3.15
CA VAL A 50 11.12 -1.07 2.92
C VAL A 50 10.86 -0.76 1.45
N GLU A 51 11.51 -1.47 0.52
CA GLU A 51 11.28 -1.29 -0.91
C GLU A 51 9.82 -1.58 -1.29
N LEU A 52 9.24 -2.66 -0.78
CA LEU A 52 7.83 -3.00 -1.02
C LEU A 52 6.88 -1.91 -0.52
N GLU A 53 7.13 -1.37 0.67
CA GLU A 53 6.36 -0.28 1.28
C GLU A 53 6.47 1.01 0.47
N LEU A 54 7.67 1.39 0.05
CA LEU A 54 7.89 2.55 -0.81
C LEU A 54 7.16 2.42 -2.13
N VAL A 55 7.23 1.25 -2.78
CA VAL A 55 6.51 1.01 -4.05
C VAL A 55 5.00 1.17 -3.87
N ALA A 56 4.43 0.73 -2.73
CA ALA A 56 3.01 0.87 -2.44
C ALA A 56 2.62 2.35 -2.20
N VAL A 57 3.42 3.08 -1.42
CA VAL A 57 3.23 4.51 -1.15
C VAL A 57 3.33 5.33 -2.44
N ASP A 58 4.34 5.06 -3.26
CA ASP A 58 4.60 5.77 -4.51
C ASP A 58 3.45 5.61 -5.49
N ILE A 59 3.00 4.37 -5.75
CA ILE A 59 1.96 4.13 -6.75
C ILE A 59 0.63 4.73 -6.32
N PHE A 60 0.29 4.67 -5.04
CA PHE A 60 -0.95 5.27 -4.54
C PHE A 60 -0.88 6.80 -4.62
N THR A 61 0.21 7.41 -4.17
CA THR A 61 0.39 8.87 -4.24
C THR A 61 0.36 9.37 -5.68
N LEU A 62 1.03 8.66 -6.59
CA LEU A 62 1.00 8.95 -8.03
C LEU A 62 -0.41 8.83 -8.62
N PHE A 63 -1.14 7.78 -8.24
CA PHE A 63 -2.54 7.60 -8.64
C PHE A 63 -3.41 8.78 -8.18
N GLU A 64 -3.30 9.20 -6.92
CA GLU A 64 -4.05 10.35 -6.40
C GLU A 64 -3.77 11.60 -7.24
N VAL A 65 -2.49 11.91 -7.51
CA VAL A 65 -2.10 13.08 -8.31
C VAL A 65 -2.66 13.01 -9.74
N ARG A 66 -2.57 11.85 -10.40
CA ARG A 66 -3.06 11.69 -11.77
C ARG A 66 -4.58 11.80 -11.87
N MET A 67 -5.29 11.30 -10.86
CA MET A 67 -6.74 11.23 -10.85
C MET A 67 -7.40 12.45 -10.18
N GLN A 68 -6.63 13.32 -9.52
CA GLN A 68 -7.14 14.51 -8.82
C GLN A 68 -7.95 15.44 -9.73
N ASN A 69 -7.63 15.50 -11.03
CA ASN A 69 -8.30 16.38 -11.99
C ASN A 69 -9.77 16.01 -12.26
N HIS A 70 -10.22 14.79 -11.91
CA HIS A 70 -11.64 14.43 -11.95
C HIS A 70 -12.47 15.17 -10.89
N PHE A 71 -11.83 15.87 -9.95
CA PHE A 71 -12.49 16.59 -8.87
C PHE A 71 -12.05 18.06 -8.85
N LYS A 72 -13.03 18.97 -8.89
CA LYS A 72 -12.74 20.42 -8.89
C LYS A 72 -11.95 20.89 -7.67
N ARG A 73 -12.28 20.36 -6.47
CA ARG A 73 -11.68 20.77 -5.17
C ARG A 73 -11.79 19.66 -4.12
N GLY A 74 -10.92 19.73 -3.11
CA GLY A 74 -10.96 18.93 -1.89
C GLY A 74 -10.13 17.65 -1.96
N PRO A 75 -9.96 16.93 -0.83
CA PRO A 75 -9.10 15.76 -0.75
C PRO A 75 -9.59 14.63 -1.66
N PHE A 76 -8.69 14.10 -2.49
CA PHE A 76 -8.97 13.04 -3.46
C PHE A 76 -9.72 11.86 -2.85
N SER A 77 -9.16 11.26 -1.79
CA SER A 77 -9.71 10.04 -1.16
C SER A 77 -11.18 10.20 -0.71
N ARG A 78 -11.54 11.34 -0.11
CA ARG A 78 -12.94 11.62 0.26
C ARG A 78 -13.83 11.76 -0.95
N LYS A 79 -13.35 12.45 -2.00
CA LYS A 79 -14.13 12.68 -3.22
C LYS A 79 -14.36 11.40 -4.00
N LEU A 80 -13.33 10.56 -4.14
CA LEU A 80 -13.44 9.25 -4.77
C LEU A 80 -14.41 8.36 -3.99
N ARG A 81 -14.29 8.30 -2.66
CA ARG A 81 -15.21 7.53 -1.82
C ARG A 81 -16.67 7.97 -1.98
N SER A 82 -16.95 9.28 -1.94
CA SER A 82 -18.31 9.79 -2.15
C SER A 82 -18.86 9.42 -3.53
N ALA A 83 -18.06 9.61 -4.59
CA ALA A 83 -18.47 9.27 -5.96
C ALA A 83 -18.81 7.78 -6.14
N LEU A 84 -18.02 6.90 -5.53
CA LEU A 84 -18.24 5.45 -5.56
C LEU A 84 -19.49 5.04 -4.76
N LEU A 85 -19.71 5.67 -3.59
CA LEU A 85 -20.91 5.43 -2.78
C LEU A 85 -22.19 5.87 -3.50
N GLU A 86 -22.17 7.04 -4.14
CA GLU A 86 -23.30 7.57 -4.92
C GLU A 86 -23.71 6.65 -6.07
N THR A 87 -22.78 5.84 -6.58
CA THR A 87 -22.99 4.93 -7.71
C THR A 87 -23.12 3.47 -7.28
N GLY A 88 -23.14 3.17 -5.99
CA GLY A 88 -23.35 1.82 -5.46
C GLY A 88 -22.15 0.87 -5.49
N HIS A 89 -20.94 1.36 -5.80
CA HIS A 89 -19.71 0.56 -5.88
C HIS A 89 -19.12 0.26 -4.49
N THR A 90 -19.89 -0.39 -3.62
CA THR A 90 -19.58 -0.60 -2.20
C THR A 90 -18.28 -1.38 -1.95
N ASP A 91 -18.01 -2.43 -2.74
CA ASP A 91 -16.76 -3.19 -2.64
C ASP A 91 -15.53 -2.34 -2.99
N LEU A 92 -15.63 -1.49 -4.01
CA LEU A 92 -14.54 -0.60 -4.43
C LEU A 92 -14.33 0.53 -3.40
N VAL A 93 -15.39 0.99 -2.74
CA VAL A 93 -15.29 1.92 -1.60
C VAL A 93 -14.46 1.30 -0.48
N ASP A 94 -14.78 0.07 -0.09
CA ASP A 94 -14.07 -0.64 0.97
C ASP A 94 -12.61 -0.90 0.60
N GLY A 95 -12.34 -1.35 -0.64
CA GLY A 95 -10.99 -1.53 -1.17
C GLY A 95 -10.16 -0.24 -1.12
N ILE A 96 -10.71 0.88 -1.62
CA ILE A 96 -10.03 2.18 -1.60
C ILE A 96 -9.78 2.67 -0.17
N GLN A 97 -10.76 2.52 0.73
CA GLN A 97 -10.60 2.92 2.13
C GLN A 97 -9.47 2.13 2.80
N LYS A 98 -9.44 0.81 2.63
CA LYS A 98 -8.38 -0.05 3.19
C LYS A 98 -7.00 0.33 2.65
N CYS A 99 -6.89 0.56 1.34
CA CYS A 99 -5.65 1.02 0.72
C CYS A 99 -5.21 2.38 1.29
N TYR A 100 -6.11 3.36 1.33
CA TYR A 100 -5.83 4.69 1.88
C TYR A 100 -5.33 4.63 3.33
N LEU A 101 -5.98 3.83 4.18
CA LEU A 101 -5.56 3.66 5.57
C LEU A 101 -4.17 3.02 5.67
N ALA A 102 -3.92 1.95 4.91
CA ALA A 102 -2.62 1.29 4.89
C ALA A 102 -1.51 2.26 4.48
N ILE A 103 -1.68 2.93 3.33
CA ILE A 103 -0.70 3.89 2.79
C ILE A 103 -0.45 5.03 3.76
N ASN A 104 -1.48 5.57 4.43
CA ASN A 104 -1.28 6.61 5.44
C ASN A 104 -0.52 6.12 6.67
N VAL A 105 -0.68 4.85 7.07
CA VAL A 105 0.14 4.28 8.14
C VAL A 105 1.59 4.11 7.70
N LEU A 106 1.84 3.64 6.47
CA LEU A 106 3.20 3.57 5.92
C LEU A 106 3.87 4.95 5.90
N LYS A 107 3.12 6.01 5.58
CA LYS A 107 3.62 7.39 5.50
C LYS A 107 3.78 8.09 6.85
N HIS A 108 2.90 7.82 7.81
CA HIS A 108 2.71 8.66 9.01
C HIS A 108 2.71 7.91 10.34
N GLY A 109 2.83 6.57 10.31
CA GLY A 109 2.87 5.75 11.51
C GLY A 109 1.57 5.78 12.33
N LYS A 110 1.68 6.07 13.64
CA LYS A 110 0.61 5.92 14.67
C LYS A 110 -0.52 6.98 14.60
N GLY A 111 -0.77 7.56 13.43
CA GLY A 111 -1.77 8.59 13.20
C GLY A 111 -3.23 8.10 13.27
N ALA A 112 -4.14 8.94 12.76
CA ALA A 112 -5.58 8.62 12.74
C ALA A 112 -5.88 7.33 11.96
N SER A 113 -5.22 7.11 10.82
CA SER A 113 -5.40 5.89 10.03
C SER A 113 -4.99 4.62 10.77
N TYR A 114 -3.91 4.65 11.56
CA TYR A 114 -3.50 3.52 12.39
C TYR A 114 -4.55 3.21 13.47
N ARG A 115 -5.06 4.23 14.16
CA ARG A 115 -6.13 4.06 15.17
C ARG A 115 -7.43 3.52 14.56
N GLU A 116 -7.72 3.88 13.32
CA GLU A 116 -8.89 3.34 12.60
C GLU A 116 -8.71 1.87 12.22
N LEU A 117 -7.51 1.50 11.77
CA LEU A 117 -7.16 0.10 11.47
C LEU A 117 -7.20 -0.80 12.70
N LEU A 118 -6.80 -0.31 13.87
CA LEU A 118 -6.94 -1.07 15.13
C LEU A 118 -8.40 -1.40 15.48
N LYS A 119 -9.35 -0.56 15.04
CA LYS A 119 -10.79 -0.74 15.29
C LYS A 119 -11.49 -1.55 14.20
N THR A 120 -10.85 -1.69 13.04
CA THR A 120 -11.46 -2.25 11.83
C THR A 120 -10.61 -3.42 11.37
N PRO A 121 -10.97 -4.66 11.77
CA PRO A 121 -10.26 -5.85 11.30
C PRO A 121 -10.25 -5.91 9.78
N THR A 122 -9.08 -6.20 9.21
CA THR A 122 -8.91 -6.37 7.77
C THR A 122 -8.11 -7.64 7.53
N THR A 123 -8.50 -8.38 6.50
CA THR A 123 -7.75 -9.56 6.02
C THR A 123 -6.72 -9.21 4.96
N LEU A 124 -6.67 -7.93 4.52
CA LEU A 124 -5.82 -7.49 3.41
C LEU A 124 -4.35 -7.34 3.82
N PHE A 125 -4.07 -7.08 5.09
CA PHE A 125 -2.74 -6.92 5.68
C PHE A 125 -2.82 -7.11 7.20
N HIS A 126 -1.71 -7.45 7.84
CA HIS A 126 -1.68 -7.56 9.30
C HIS A 126 -1.36 -6.21 9.92
N VAL A 127 -2.10 -5.85 10.98
CA VAL A 127 -1.79 -4.68 11.82
C VAL A 127 -1.06 -5.17 13.06
N LYS A 128 0.13 -4.64 13.33
CA LYS A 128 0.93 -4.96 14.51
C LYS A 128 0.64 -3.93 15.61
N PRO A 129 0.15 -4.35 16.79
CA PRO A 129 -0.04 -3.45 17.92
C PRO A 129 1.29 -2.80 18.34
N ALA A 130 1.24 -1.52 18.70
CA ALA A 130 2.41 -0.70 19.00
C ALA A 130 3.25 -1.19 20.20
N GLU A 131 2.67 -2.03 21.06
CA GLU A 131 3.37 -2.67 22.19
C GLU A 131 4.39 -3.73 21.73
N SER A 132 4.34 -4.13 20.45
CA SER A 132 5.26 -5.11 19.86
C SER A 132 6.42 -4.50 19.05
N THR A 133 6.47 -3.17 18.89
CA THR A 133 7.49 -2.47 18.09
C THR A 133 8.45 -1.70 19.00
N THR A 134 9.66 -2.23 19.19
CA THR A 134 10.74 -1.64 20.02
C THR A 134 11.59 -0.58 19.29
N SER A 135 11.25 -0.21 18.06
CA SER A 135 12.10 0.64 17.22
C SER A 135 11.70 2.11 17.31
N GLN A 136 12.58 2.91 17.92
CA GLN A 136 12.50 4.36 18.08
C GLN A 136 13.18 5.05 16.89
N ASP A 137 12.74 4.74 15.66
CA ASP A 137 13.19 5.46 14.46
C ASP A 137 11.98 6.13 13.81
N GLU A 138 11.90 7.46 13.94
CA GLU A 138 10.80 8.27 13.41
C GLU A 138 10.73 8.29 11.87
N ASN A 139 11.76 7.77 11.20
CA ASN A 139 11.86 7.66 9.73
C ASN A 139 11.89 6.21 9.21
N ALA A 140 11.73 5.20 10.07
CA ALA A 140 11.64 3.81 9.62
C ALA A 140 10.23 3.52 9.11
N PRO A 141 10.06 2.72 8.04
CA PRO A 141 8.78 2.12 7.71
C PRO A 141 8.19 1.52 8.97
N SER A 142 6.96 1.94 9.30
CA SER A 142 6.51 2.02 10.69
C SER A 142 6.50 0.69 11.45
N GLY A 143 6.65 -0.44 10.76
CA GLY A 143 6.54 -1.78 11.32
C GLY A 143 5.13 -2.06 11.87
N LEU A 144 4.20 -1.11 11.76
CA LEU A 144 2.85 -1.15 12.30
C LEU A 144 1.90 -1.96 11.43
N ILE A 145 2.23 -2.15 10.15
CA ILE A 145 1.50 -3.05 9.26
C ILE A 145 2.48 -3.93 8.49
N ASP A 146 2.08 -5.17 8.23
CA ASP A 146 2.78 -6.08 7.32
C ASP A 146 2.00 -6.17 6.00
N ILE A 147 2.56 -5.54 4.97
CA ILE A 147 2.04 -5.57 3.59
C ILE A 147 2.73 -6.61 2.71
N GLY A 148 3.70 -7.35 3.26
CA GLY A 148 4.36 -8.48 2.61
C GLY A 148 3.46 -9.72 2.50
N VAL A 149 2.27 -9.66 3.09
CA VAL A 149 1.28 -10.74 3.02
C VAL A 149 0.88 -11.07 1.58
N PRO A 150 0.56 -12.35 1.29
CA PRO A 150 0.00 -12.72 0.00
C PRO A 150 -1.23 -11.87 -0.34
N GLY A 151 -1.33 -11.43 -1.59
CA GLY A 151 -2.49 -10.71 -2.10
C GLY A 151 -2.56 -9.20 -1.82
N PHE A 152 -1.79 -8.62 -0.88
CA PHE A 152 -1.88 -7.17 -0.60
C PHE A 152 -1.67 -6.31 -1.85
N PHE A 153 -0.50 -6.46 -2.49
CA PHE A 153 -0.14 -5.59 -3.61
C PHE A 153 -1.01 -5.87 -4.85
N ASP A 154 -1.41 -7.12 -5.06
CA ASP A 154 -2.35 -7.48 -6.14
C ASP A 154 -3.72 -6.82 -5.91
N GLY A 155 -4.20 -6.83 -4.66
CA GLY A 155 -5.42 -6.14 -4.25
C GLY A 155 -5.32 -4.63 -4.40
N LEU A 156 -4.20 -4.02 -3.99
CA LEU A 156 -3.92 -2.60 -4.20
C LEU A 156 -3.98 -2.25 -5.70
N ALA A 157 -3.24 -2.97 -6.53
CA ALA A 157 -3.19 -2.73 -7.97
C ALA A 157 -4.58 -2.89 -8.64
N ALA A 158 -5.32 -3.94 -8.27
CA ALA A 158 -6.67 -4.17 -8.79
C ALA A 158 -7.63 -3.04 -8.39
N THR A 159 -7.58 -2.62 -7.13
CA THR A 159 -8.39 -1.52 -6.60
C THR A 159 -8.10 -0.21 -7.35
N LEU A 160 -6.82 0.11 -7.57
CA LEU A 160 -6.41 1.31 -8.31
C LEU A 160 -6.85 1.25 -9.77
N LEU A 161 -6.74 0.09 -10.43
CA LEU A 161 -7.22 -0.08 -11.82
C LEU A 161 -8.73 0.07 -11.94
N GLN A 162 -9.49 -0.50 -11.01
CA GLN A 162 -10.95 -0.36 -10.98
C GLN A 162 -11.37 1.09 -10.72
N ALA A 163 -10.71 1.78 -9.79
CA ALA A 163 -10.97 3.19 -9.52
C ALA A 163 -10.57 4.09 -10.71
N HIS A 164 -9.47 3.80 -11.40
CA HIS A 164 -9.11 4.45 -12.65
C HIS A 164 -10.22 4.28 -13.68
N GLN A 165 -10.63 3.04 -13.95
CA GLN A 165 -11.69 2.76 -14.92
C GLN A 165 -13.01 3.45 -14.55
N PHE A 166 -13.36 3.48 -13.27
CA PHE A 166 -14.54 4.20 -12.80
C PHE A 166 -14.45 5.70 -13.13
N LEU A 167 -13.31 6.34 -12.85
CA LEU A 167 -13.15 7.79 -13.06
C LEU A 167 -13.07 8.19 -14.54
N GLU A 168 -12.44 7.37 -15.38
CA GLU A 168 -12.35 7.61 -16.83
C GLU A 168 -13.70 7.45 -17.54
N ASN A 169 -14.62 6.65 -16.98
CA ASN A 169 -15.96 6.41 -17.56
C ASN A 169 -17.08 7.26 -16.94
N ARG A 170 -16.72 8.31 -16.19
CA ARG A 170 -17.64 9.13 -15.40
C ARG A 170 -17.94 10.47 -16.05
#